data_AF-A0A7J7IF43-F1
#
_entry.id   AF-A0A7J7IF43-F1
#
_cell.length_a   1.000
_cell.length_b   1.000
_cell.length_c   1.000
_cell.angle_alpha   90.00
_cell.angle_beta   90.00
_cell.angle_gamma   90.00
#
_symmetry.space_group_name_H-M   'P 1'
#
loop_
_entity.id
_entity.type
_entity.pdbx_description
1 polymer ?
#
loop_
_entity_poly.entity_id
_entity_poly.type
_entity_poly.pdbx_seq_one_letter_code
_entity_poly.pdbx_strand_id
1 'polypeptide(L)'
;MGYGIRQTDDRHILQKTATQVGAALRVTTKVISLRVVEDGISGWLVGFKTAETTLYRCDYLVAGDVARSSARQELCIEREELDVLSHYISVMVEADIRPVIHADALHLYHLQD
;
A
#
# COMPACT_ATOMS: atom_id res chain seq x y z
N MET A 1 -23.95 13.23 8.68
CA MET A 1 -23.61 11.80 8.46
C MET A 1 -22.37 11.78 7.59
N GLY A 2 -21.19 11.55 8.17
CA GLY A 2 -19.98 11.31 7.40
C GLY A 2 -19.77 9.81 7.30
N TYR A 3 -19.60 9.28 6.10
CA TYR A 3 -19.14 7.90 5.92
C TYR A 3 -17.62 7.91 6.11
N GLY A 4 -17.13 7.55 7.29
CA GLY A 4 -15.69 7.41 7.55
C GLY A 4 -15.25 5.98 7.28
N ILE A 5 -15.03 5.60 6.02
CA ILE A 5 -14.60 4.22 5.72
C ILE A 5 -13.13 4.05 6.13
N ARG A 6 -12.82 3.02 6.92
CA ARG A 6 -11.44 2.65 7.24
C ARG A 6 -10.73 2.21 5.96
N GLN A 7 -9.46 2.57 5.81
CA GLN A 7 -8.62 2.02 4.72
C GLN A 7 -8.64 0.49 4.67
N THR A 8 -8.80 -0.18 5.82
CA THR A 8 -8.94 -1.63 5.90
C THR A 8 -10.18 -2.12 5.18
N ASP A 9 -11.32 -1.44 5.34
CA ASP A 9 -12.61 -1.83 4.76
C ASP A 9 -12.64 -1.55 3.25
N ASP A 10 -12.09 -0.41 2.82
CA ASP A 10 -11.92 -0.06 1.40
C ASP A 10 -11.10 -1.11 0.65
N ARG A 11 -9.99 -1.55 1.26
CA ARG A 11 -9.11 -2.56 0.65
C ARG A 11 -9.85 -3.88 0.41
N HIS A 12 -10.69 -4.32 1.36
CA HIS A 12 -11.44 -5.56 1.21
C HIS A 12 -12.48 -5.48 0.08
N ILE A 13 -13.17 -4.34 -0.03
CA ILE A 13 -14.14 -4.10 -1.12
C ILE A 13 -13.42 -4.14 -2.47
N LEU A 14 -12.33 -3.39 -2.63
CA LEU A 14 -11.59 -3.33 -3.90
C LEU A 14 -11.01 -4.70 -4.30
N GLN A 15 -10.43 -5.45 -3.36
CA GLN A 15 -9.91 -6.79 -3.62
C GLN A 15 -11.03 -7.74 -4.08
N LYS A 16 -12.18 -7.70 -3.41
CA LYS A 16 -13.33 -8.52 -3.76
C LYS A 16 -13.86 -8.17 -5.15
N THR A 17 -14.05 -6.88 -5.43
CA THR A 17 -14.52 -6.43 -6.74
C THR A 17 -13.54 -6.80 -7.85
N ALA A 18 -12.23 -6.60 -7.65
CA ALA A 18 -11.20 -6.95 -8.64
C ALA A 18 -11.24 -8.45 -9.00
N THR A 19 -11.34 -9.31 -7.99
CA THR A 19 -11.41 -10.76 -8.20
C THR A 19 -12.74 -11.19 -8.85
N GLN A 20 -13.85 -10.53 -8.52
CA GLN A 20 -15.16 -10.77 -9.15
C GLN A 20 -15.16 -10.45 -10.65
N VAL A 21 -14.39 -9.45 -11.08
CA VAL A 21 -14.23 -9.12 -12.51
C VAL A 21 -13.10 -9.89 -13.20
N GLY A 22 -12.52 -10.89 -12.53
CA GLY A 22 -11.55 -11.82 -13.11
C GLY A 22 -10.08 -11.49 -12.89
N ALA A 23 -9.75 -10.48 -12.07
CA ALA A 23 -8.35 -10.20 -11.75
C ALA A 23 -7.74 -11.28 -10.86
N ALA A 24 -6.53 -11.72 -11.20
CA ALA A 24 -5.75 -12.62 -10.35
C ALA A 24 -5.03 -11.82 -9.24
N LEU A 25 -5.37 -12.09 -7.98
CA LEU A 25 -4.80 -11.39 -6.83
C LEU A 25 -3.87 -12.32 -6.01
N ARG A 26 -2.65 -11.85 -5.73
CA ARG A 26 -1.65 -12.56 -4.89
C ARG A 26 -1.11 -11.63 -3.80
N VAL A 27 -1.64 -11.75 -2.57
CA VAL A 27 -1.32 -10.84 -1.45
C VAL A 27 -0.06 -11.20 -0.65
N THR A 28 0.45 -12.43 -0.77
CA THR A 28 1.68 -12.89 -0.08
C THR A 28 2.85 -13.07 -1.05
N THR A 29 2.90 -12.24 -2.09
CA THR A 29 3.90 -12.32 -3.15
C THR A 29 4.58 -10.97 -3.28
N LYS A 30 5.91 -10.99 -3.41
CA LYS A 30 6.72 -9.79 -3.58
C LYS A 30 7.45 -9.84 -4.91
N VAL A 31 7.46 -8.73 -5.64
CA VAL A 31 8.37 -8.53 -6.79
C VAL A 31 9.77 -8.26 -6.23
N ILE A 32 10.75 -9.05 -6.66
CA ILE A 32 12.15 -8.94 -6.21
C ILE A 32 13.11 -8.59 -7.33
N SER A 33 12.64 -8.59 -8.57
CA SER A 33 13.38 -8.02 -9.69
C SER A 33 12.44 -7.60 -10.82
N LEU A 34 12.93 -6.70 -11.65
CA LEU A 34 12.29 -6.16 -12.82
C LEU A 34 13.35 -5.87 -13.88
N ARG A 35 13.04 -6.22 -15.12
CA ARG A 35 13.85 -5.89 -16.29
C ARG A 35 12.96 -5.67 -17.49
N VAL A 36 13.18 -4.55 -18.18
CA VAL A 36 12.61 -4.31 -19.50
C VAL A 36 13.36 -5.17 -20.52
N VAL A 37 12.62 -5.90 -21.33
CA VAL A 37 13.10 -6.79 -22.40
C VAL A 37 12.40 -6.40 -23.72
N GLU A 38 12.81 -6.97 -24.86
CA GLU A 38 12.22 -6.60 -26.17
C GLU A 38 10.69 -6.72 -26.20
N ASP A 39 10.14 -7.80 -25.64
CA ASP A 39 8.70 -8.10 -25.69
C ASP A 39 7.93 -7.64 -24.43
N GLY A 40 8.46 -6.67 -23.68
CA GLY A 40 7.80 -6.12 -22.49
C GLY A 40 8.67 -6.17 -21.24
N ILE A 41 8.12 -6.71 -20.15
CA ILE A 41 8.75 -6.69 -18.83
C ILE A 41 8.83 -8.12 -18.29
N SER A 42 9.98 -8.45 -17.67
CA SER A 42 10.19 -9.72 -17.00
C SER A 42 10.85 -9.52 -15.65
N GLY A 43 10.65 -10.46 -14.74
CA GLY A 43 11.39 -10.48 -13.48
C GLY A 43 10.99 -11.63 -12.58
N TRP A 44 11.41 -11.55 -11.32
CA TRP A 44 11.17 -12.59 -10.33
C TRP A 44 10.20 -12.13 -9.25
N LEU A 45 9.29 -13.03 -8.92
CA LEU A 45 8.41 -12.97 -7.76
C LEU A 45 8.97 -13.90 -6.69
N VAL A 46 8.73 -13.59 -5.41
CA VAL A 46 8.95 -14.52 -4.29
C VAL A 46 7.68 -14.66 -3.46
N GLY A 47 7.31 -15.90 -3.13
CA GLY A 47 6.26 -16.20 -2.17
C GLY A 47 6.75 -16.01 -0.75
N PHE A 48 6.10 -15.14 0.04
CA PHE A 48 6.54 -14.85 1.41
C PHE A 48 6.47 -16.08 2.33
N LYS A 49 5.47 -16.95 2.13
CA LYS A 49 5.28 -18.16 2.95
C LYS A 49 6.09 -19.36 2.47
N THR A 50 6.37 -19.43 1.16
CA THR A 50 7.00 -20.61 0.54
C THR A 50 8.48 -20.41 0.23
N ALA A 51 8.95 -19.15 0.21
CA ALA A 51 10.24 -18.74 -0.32
C ALA A 51 10.48 -19.16 -1.79
N GLU A 52 9.44 -19.64 -2.47
CA GLU A 52 9.53 -20.06 -3.87
C GLU A 52 9.64 -18.84 -4.78
N THR A 53 10.54 -18.92 -5.75
CA THR A 53 10.71 -17.89 -6.78
C THR A 53 10.01 -18.30 -8.07
N THR A 54 9.34 -17.34 -8.69
CA THR A 54 8.62 -17.57 -9.96
C THR A 54 8.94 -16.45 -10.94
N LEU A 55 9.24 -16.81 -12.19
CA LEU A 55 9.44 -15.83 -13.26
C LEU A 55 8.07 -15.28 -13.70
N TYR A 56 7.96 -13.97 -13.85
CA TYR A 56 6.82 -13.33 -14.51
C TYR A 56 7.24 -12.69 -15.83
N ARG A 57 6.27 -12.61 -16.75
CA ARG A 57 6.34 -11.82 -17.99
C ARG A 57 5.02 -11.07 -18.17
N CYS A 58 5.10 -9.81 -18.55
CA CYS A 58 3.92 -8.99 -18.84
C CYS A 58 4.27 -7.89 -19.85
N ASP A 59 3.28 -7.42 -20.59
CA ASP A 59 3.46 -6.32 -21.55
C ASP A 59 3.69 -4.99 -20.82
N TYR A 60 3.00 -4.81 -19.69
CA TYR A 60 3.05 -3.60 -18.87
C TYR A 60 3.09 -3.95 -17.38
N LEU A 61 3.72 -3.07 -16.60
CA LEU A 61 3.76 -3.14 -15.15
C LEU A 61 3.31 -1.80 -14.58
N VAL A 62 2.26 -1.84 -13.76
CA VAL A 62 1.77 -0.66 -13.03
C VAL A 62 2.25 -0.76 -11.58
N ALA A 63 3.21 0.09 -11.24
CA ALA A 63 3.80 0.17 -9.90
C ALA A 63 2.85 0.90 -8.94
N GLY A 64 2.13 0.14 -8.11
CA GLY A 64 1.35 0.65 -6.98
C GLY A 64 2.10 0.61 -5.63
N ASP A 65 3.40 0.31 -5.65
CA ASP A 65 4.25 0.26 -4.47
C ASP A 65 4.62 1.70 -4.07
N VAL A 66 4.21 2.11 -2.86
CA VAL A 66 4.15 3.52 -2.40
C VAL A 66 5.53 4.17 -2.14
N ALA A 67 5.69 5.00 -1.10
CA ALA A 67 6.83 5.90 -0.88
C ALA A 67 8.24 5.31 -1.14
N ARG A 68 8.43 4.00 -0.89
CA ARG A 68 9.68 3.27 -1.14
C ARG A 68 9.54 2.24 -2.29
N SER A 69 8.91 2.65 -3.39
CA SER A 69 8.74 1.83 -4.61
C SER A 69 10.05 1.21 -5.04
N SER A 70 10.12 -0.12 -5.04
CA SER A 70 11.27 -0.86 -5.58
C SER A 70 11.26 -0.79 -7.10
N ALA A 71 10.08 -0.76 -7.74
CA ALA A 71 9.99 -0.62 -9.19
C ALA A 71 10.61 0.69 -9.68
N ARG A 72 10.34 1.80 -8.99
CA ARG A 72 10.96 3.11 -9.30
C ARG A 72 12.48 3.06 -9.19
N GLN A 73 12.99 2.44 -8.13
CA GLN A 73 14.43 2.33 -7.87
C GLN A 73 15.13 1.47 -8.93
N GLU A 74 14.54 0.32 -9.29
CA GLU A 74 15.11 -0.58 -10.31
C GLU A 74 15.10 0.05 -11.72
N LEU A 75 14.15 0.95 -12.00
CA LEU A 75 14.11 1.73 -13.23
C LEU A 75 14.96 3.01 -13.19
N CYS A 76 15.70 3.25 -12.11
CA CYS A 76 16.52 4.44 -11.89
C CYS A 76 15.75 5.75 -12.08
N ILE A 77 14.46 5.77 -11.70
CA ILE A 77 13.63 6.97 -11.78
C ILE A 77 13.90 7.81 -10.52
N GLU A 78 14.61 8.91 -10.70
CA GLU A 78 14.92 9.85 -9.63
C GLU A 78 13.67 10.63 -9.18
N ARG A 79 13.71 11.13 -7.94
CA ARG A 79 12.71 12.03 -7.39
C ARG A 79 13.40 13.30 -6.94
N GLU A 80 12.82 14.43 -7.29
CA GLU A 80 13.07 15.68 -6.57
C GLU A 80 12.34 15.57 -5.23
N GLU A 81 13.08 15.26 -4.16
CA GLU A 81 12.53 15.16 -2.82
C GLU A 81 12.89 16.41 -2.01
N LEU A 82 11.89 16.98 -1.34
CA LEU A 82 12.14 17.85 -0.20
C LEU A 82 12.69 16.98 0.92
N ASP A 83 13.66 17.50 1.68
CA ASP A 83 14.23 16.79 2.82
C ASP A 83 13.15 16.41 3.86
N VAL A 84 13.47 15.49 4.76
CA VAL A 84 12.53 14.98 5.76
C VAL A 84 11.96 16.13 6.59
N LEU A 85 10.67 16.42 6.39
CA LEU A 85 9.99 17.51 7.08
C LEU A 85 9.84 17.24 8.59
N SER A 86 9.61 15.98 8.98
CA SER A 86 9.41 15.56 10.37
C SER A 86 9.31 14.03 10.52
N HIS A 87 9.45 13.56 11.76
CA HIS A 87 9.18 12.18 12.15
C HIS A 87 7.96 12.13 13.07
N TYR A 88 7.06 11.16 12.83
CA TYR A 88 5.87 10.96 13.65
C TYR A 88 5.86 9.53 14.22
N ILE A 89 5.39 9.41 15.46
CA ILE A 89 5.04 8.13 16.08
C ILE A 89 3.53 8.15 16.27
N SER A 90 2.84 7.16 15.69
CA SER A 90 1.39 6.99 15.87
C SER A 90 1.15 5.87 16.87
N VAL A 91 0.29 6.14 17.86
CA VAL A 91 -0.13 5.17 18.88
C VAL A 91 -1.65 5.08 18.82
N MET A 92 -2.17 3.86 18.59
CA MET A 92 -3.58 3.57 18.69
C MET A 92 -3.91 3.07 20.09
N VAL A 93 -4.89 3.68 20.76
CA VAL A 93 -5.32 3.29 22.10
C VAL A 93 -6.85 3.25 22.13
N GLU A 94 -7.40 2.20 22.72
CA GLU A 94 -8.81 2.13 23.08
C GLU A 94 -8.99 2.64 24.51
N ALA A 95 -9.67 3.77 24.68
CA ALA A 95 -9.95 4.35 26.00
C ALA A 95 -11.26 5.12 25.99
N ASP A 96 -11.99 5.10 27.11
CA ASP A 96 -13.13 5.99 27.31
C ASP A 96 -12.63 7.40 27.67
N ILE A 97 -12.55 8.26 26.65
CA ILE A 97 -12.11 9.65 26.80
C ILE A 97 -13.27 10.63 27.01
N ARG A 98 -14.53 10.16 27.01
CA ARG A 98 -15.71 11.02 27.23
C ARG A 98 -15.62 11.89 28.49
N PRO A 99 -15.05 11.43 29.62
CA PRO A 99 -14.95 12.24 30.84
C PRO A 99 -13.98 13.42 30.76
N VAL A 100 -13.08 13.47 29.76
CA VAL A 100 -11.99 14.46 29.67
C VAL A 100 -12.03 15.32 28.39
N ILE A 101 -13.01 15.10 27.52
CA ILE A 101 -13.26 15.95 26.35
C ILE A 101 -14.07 17.18 26.80
N HIS A 102 -13.47 18.36 26.72
CA HIS A 102 -14.14 19.64 26.97
C HIS A 102 -14.47 20.34 25.65
N ALA A 103 -15.59 21.08 25.60
CA ALA A 103 -16.10 21.70 24.37
C ALA A 103 -15.16 22.72 23.71
N ASP A 104 -14.19 23.26 24.45
CA ASP A 104 -13.33 24.38 24.01
C ASP A 104 -11.91 23.95 23.57
N ALA A 105 -11.64 22.65 23.45
CA ALA A 105 -10.34 22.14 23.03
C ALA A 105 -10.33 21.74 21.54
N LEU A 106 -9.29 22.18 20.81
CA LEU A 106 -9.04 21.70 19.44
C LEU A 106 -8.60 20.24 19.50
N HIS A 107 -9.53 19.35 19.23
CA HIS A 107 -9.27 17.93 19.13
C HIS A 107 -9.29 17.51 17.66
N LEU A 108 -8.14 17.04 17.18
CA LEU A 108 -8.00 16.49 15.83
C LEU A 108 -8.38 15.01 15.88
N TYR A 109 -9.67 14.72 15.67
CA TYR A 109 -10.17 13.36 15.62
C TYR A 109 -10.00 12.78 14.22
N HIS A 110 -9.32 11.64 14.13
CA HIS A 110 -9.44 10.76 12.97
C HIS A 110 -10.51 9.72 13.31
N LEU A 111 -11.75 9.95 12.90
CA LEU A 111 -12.83 8.97 13.08
C LEU A 111 -12.52 7.72 12.27
N GLN A 112 -12.58 6.56 12.91
CA GLN A 112 -12.52 5.24 12.28
C GLN A 112 -13.86 4.57 12.55
N ASP A 113 -14.80 4.60 11.58
CA ASP A 113 -16.04 3.83 11.69
C ASP A 113 -15.74 2.35 11.42
#